data_AF-A0A9D4LR37-F1
#
_entry.id   AF-A0A9D4LR37-F1
#
_cell.length_a   1.000
_cell.length_b   1.000
_cell.length_c   1.000
_cell.angle_alpha   90.00
_cell.angle_beta   90.00
_cell.angle_gamma   90.00
#
_symmetry.space_group_name_H-M   'P 1'
#
loop_
_entity.id
_entity.type
_entity.pdbx_description
1 polymer ?
#
loop_
_entity_poly.entity_id
_entity_poly.type
_entity_poly.pdbx_seq_one_letter_code
_entity_poly.pdbx_strand_id
1 'polypeptide(L)' 'MHESVRWLITKGRYFAADHVIKRIARMNKKPNPNTRKLIEVATLHSHSDNSKDTHSVIDLFRERRMGQITLGLLFIW' A
#
# COMPACT_ATOMS: atom_id res chain seq x y z
N MET A 1 0.82 -18.35 2.08
CA MET A 1 0.67 -17.07 1.38
C MET A 1 0.36 -16.01 2.43
N HIS A 2 1.17 -14.96 2.57
CA HIS A 2 0.94 -13.90 3.56
C HIS A 2 0.36 -12.69 2.84
N GLU A 3 -0.71 -12.12 3.37
CA GLU A 3 -1.24 -10.86 2.89
C GLU A 3 -0.21 -9.74 3.09
N SER A 4 -0.25 -8.72 2.23
CA SER A 4 0.67 -7.60 2.34
C SER A 4 0.42 -6.81 3.63
N VAL A 5 1.49 -6.29 4.22
CA VAL A 5 1.42 -5.46 5.45
C VAL A 5 0.47 -4.29 5.26
N ARG A 6 0.53 -3.64 4.08
CA ARG A 6 -0.34 -2.51 3.72
C ARG A 6 -1.81 -2.91 3.75
N TRP A 7 -2.17 -4.05 3.15
CA TRP A 7 -3.56 -4.53 3.15
C TRP A 7 -4.10 -4.77 4.56
N LEU A 8 -3.31 -5.41 5.40
CA LEU A 8 -3.67 -5.67 6.80
C LEU A 8 -3.91 -4.37 7.57
N ILE A 9 -3.10 -3.34 7.32
CA ILE A 9 -3.24 -2.01 7.94
C ILE A 9 -4.51 -1.31 7.44
N THR A 10 -4.80 -1.35 6.14
CA THR A 10 -6.04 -0.79 5.57
C THR A 10 -7.29 -1.48 6.12
N LYS A 11 -7.21 -2.78 6.45
CA LYS A 11 -8.31 -3.55 7.06
C LYS A 11 -8.38 -3.45 8.59
N GLY A 12 -7.51 -2.66 9.23
CA GLY A 12 -7.47 -2.51 10.70
C GLY A 12 -6.92 -3.74 11.45
N ARG A 13 -6.31 -4.70 10.75
CA ARG A 13 -5.75 -5.93 11.31
C ARG A 13 -4.30 -5.75 11.76
N TYR A 14 -4.08 -4.87 12.73
CA TYR A 14 -2.73 -4.46 13.17
C TYR A 14 -1.89 -5.60 13.78
N PHE A 15 -2.51 -6.54 14.49
CA PHE A 15 -1.81 -7.69 15.06
C PHE A 15 -1.21 -8.62 14.00
N ALA A 16 -1.98 -8.87 12.92
CA ALA A 16 -1.50 -9.65 11.79
C ALA A 16 -0.38 -8.90 11.04
N ALA A 17 -0.52 -7.58 10.88
CA ALA A 17 0.52 -6.75 10.28
C ALA A 17 1.84 -6.82 11.06
N ASP A 18 1.79 -6.75 12.39
CA ASP A 18 2.96 -6.90 13.26
C ASP A 18 3.67 -8.24 13.08
N HIS A 19 2.93 -9.34 13.00
CA HIS A 19 3.50 -10.67 12.78
C HIS A 19 4.19 -10.77 11.40
N VAL A 20 3.60 -10.20 10.36
CA VAL A 20 4.19 -10.17 9.02
C VAL A 20 5.45 -9.29 9.01
N ILE A 21 5.44 -8.12 9.63
CA ILE A 21 6.61 -7.23 9.74
C ILE A 21 7.75 -7.94 10.48
N LYS A 22 7.47 -8.61 11.60
CA LYS A 22 8.47 -9.37 12.37
C LYS A 22 9.08 -10.50 11.53
N ARG A 23 8.27 -11.21 10.75
CA ARG A 23 8.76 -12.25 9.83
C ARG A 23 9.66 -11.66 8.75
N ILE A 24 9.25 -10.57 8.12
CA ILE A 24 10.04 -9.85 7.11
C ILE A 24 11.35 -9.34 7.72
N ALA A 25 11.34 -8.79 8.93
CA ALA A 25 12.55 -8.33 9.62
C ALA A 25 13.53 -9.48 9.89
N ARG A 26 13.03 -10.65 10.33
CA ARG A 26 13.85 -11.86 10.50
C ARG A 26 14.46 -12.33 9.18
N MET A 27 13.68 -12.37 8.10
CA MET A 27 14.18 -12.74 6.77
C MET A 27 15.26 -11.76 6.28
N ASN A 28 15.07 -10.47 6.54
CA ASN A 28 16.00 -9.43 6.13
C ASN A 28 17.16 -9.21 7.11
N LYS A 29 17.30 -10.05 8.16
CA LYS A 29 18.33 -9.94 9.21
C LYS A 29 18.40 -8.53 9.81
N LYS A 30 17.27 -7.82 9.87
CA LYS A 30 17.19 -6.48 10.47
C LYS A 30 16.78 -6.59 11.93
N PRO A 31 17.26 -5.68 12.80
CA PRO A 31 16.82 -5.63 14.18
C PRO A 31 15.30 -5.43 14.22
N ASN A 32 14.65 -6.04 15.22
CA ASN A 32 13.21 -6.04 15.33
C ASN A 32 12.71 -4.59 15.40
N PRO A 33 12.02 -4.07 14.35
CA PRO A 33 11.67 -2.66 14.31
C PRO A 33 10.58 -2.37 15.33
N ASN A 34 10.46 -1.10 15.74
CA ASN A 34 9.36 -0.64 16.57
C ASN A 34 8.07 -0.62 15.72
N THR A 35 7.44 -1.78 15.61
CA THR A 35 6.33 -2.06 14.70
C THR A 35 5.12 -1.17 14.94
N ARG A 36 4.91 -0.71 16.17
CA ARG A 36 3.83 0.24 16.52
C ARG A 36 3.95 1.56 15.78
N LYS A 37 5.16 2.15 15.74
CA LYS A 37 5.41 3.42 15.02
C LYS A 37 5.23 3.26 13.50
N LEU A 38 5.65 2.11 12.96
CA LEU A 38 5.49 1.82 11.53
C LEU A 38 4.01 1.67 11.13
N ILE A 39 3.23 1.00 11.99
CA ILE A 39 1.79 0.84 11.79
C ILE A 39 1.11 2.21 11.89
N GLU A 40 1.47 3.05 12.86
CA GLU A 40 0.90 4.40 13.03
C GLU A 40 1.15 5.29 11.80
N VAL A 41 2.40 5.38 11.33
CA VAL A 41 2.74 6.12 10.11
C VAL A 41 1.97 5.58 8.90
N ALA A 42 1.87 4.26 8.77
CA ALA A 42 1.12 3.64 7.68
C ALA A 42 -0.40 3.87 7.80
N THR A 43 -0.96 3.99 9.00
CA THR A 43 -2.37 4.36 9.20
C THR A 43 -2.64 5.81 8.82
N LEU A 44 -1.70 6.73 9.08
CA LEU A 44 -1.80 8.13 8.67
C LEU A 44 -1.80 8.25 7.14
N HIS A 45 -0.87 7.57 6.46
CA HIS A 45 -0.85 7.51 5.00
C HIS A 45 -2.13 6.85 4.44
N SER A 46 -2.60 5.78 5.07
CA SER A 46 -3.84 5.12 4.64
C SER A 46 -5.06 6.02 4.84
N HIS A 47 -5.13 6.84 5.89
CA HIS A 47 -6.21 7.80 6.08
C HIS A 47 -6.17 8.93 5.05
N SER A 48 -4.98 9.39 4.66
CA SER A 48 -4.81 10.35 3.56
C SER A 48 -5.28 9.76 2.24
N ASP A 49 -4.90 8.52 1.92
CA ASP A 49 -5.32 7.83 0.69
C ASP A 49 -6.81 7.46 0.68
N ASN A 50 -7.41 7.22 1.85
CA ASN A 50 -8.82 6.84 1.98
C ASN A 50 -9.76 8.06 1.96
N SER A 51 -9.22 9.27 1.83
CA SER A 51 -10.02 10.49 1.67
C SER A 51 -10.57 10.60 0.24
N LYS A 52 -11.55 9.74 -0.05
CA LYS A 52 -12.66 10.01 -0.98
C LYS A 52 -12.37 10.19 -2.47
N ASP A 53 -11.60 9.30 -3.09
CA ASP A 53 -11.68 9.17 -4.55
C ASP A 53 -11.95 7.72 -4.96
N THR A 54 -13.23 7.40 -5.16
CA THR A 54 -13.62 6.20 -5.91
C THR A 54 -13.29 6.46 -7.38
N HIS A 55 -12.01 6.37 -7.74
CA HIS A 55 -11.58 6.51 -9.11
C HIS A 55 -12.08 5.32 -9.91
N SER A 56 -12.90 5.62 -10.92
CA SER A 56 -13.29 4.61 -11.90
C SER A 56 -12.12 4.38 -12.87
N VAL A 57 -11.98 3.18 -13.42
CA VAL A 57 -10.98 2.90 -14.47
C VAL A 57 -11.12 3.82 -15.68
N ILE A 58 -12.32 4.35 -15.90
CA ILE A 58 -12.62 5.33 -16.95
C ILE A 58 -12.01 6.71 -16.62
N ASP A 59 -11.86 7.04 -15.33
CA ASP A 59 -11.24 8.28 -14.85
C ASP A 59 -9.75 8.33 -15.20
N LEU A 60 -9.11 7.16 -15.31
CA LEU A 60 -7.73 7.02 -15.76
C LEU A 60 -7.50 7.56 -17.18
N PHE A 61 -8.50 7.40 -18.05
CA PHE A 61 -8.51 7.91 -19.42
C PHE A 61 -9.08 9.32 -19.52
N ARG A 62 -9.80 9.77 -18.49
CA ARG A 62 -10.41 11.10 -18.42
C ARG A 62 -9.37 12.18 -18.16
N GLU A 63 -8.34 11.89 -17.36
CA GLU A 63 -7.25 12.82 -17.12
C GLU A 63 -6.12 12.65 -18.16
N ARG A 64 -5.87 13.70 -18.96
CA ARG A 64 -4.95 13.68 -20.11
C ARG A 64 -3.51 13.26 -19.76
N ARG A 65 -3.06 13.57 -18.54
CA ARG A 65 -1.72 13.18 -18.04
C ARG A 65 -1.64 11.69 -17.73
N MET A 66 -2.63 11.13 -17.05
CA MET A 66 -2.69 9.71 -16.70
C MET A 66 -2.97 8.83 -17.92
N GLY A 67 -3.78 9.32 -18.85
CA GLY A 67 -4.06 8.65 -20.12
C GLY A 67 -2.81 8.47 -20.98
N GLN A 68 -1.92 9.46 -21.06
CA GLN A 68 -0.67 9.34 -21.83
C GLN A 68 0.28 8.28 -21.25
N ILE A 69 0.40 8.20 -19.92
CA ILE A 69 1.23 7.18 -19.26
C ILE A 69 0.63 5.80 -19.49
N THR A 70 -0.70 5.67 -19.36
CA THR A 70 -1.42 4.42 -19.59
C THR A 70 -1.29 3.95 -21.05
N LEU A 71 -1.44 4.85 -22.02
CA LEU A 71 -1.24 4.54 -23.45
C LEU A 71 0.22 4.13 -23.72
N GLY A 72 1.18 4.84 -23.13
CA GLY A 72 2.60 4.52 -23.24
C GLY A 72 2.93 3.13 -22.68
N LEU A 73 2.39 2.77 -21.52
CA LEU A 73 2.53 1.43 -20.93
C LEU A 73 1.87 0.33 -21.79
N LEU A 74 0.74 0.63 -22.44
CA LEU A 74 0.07 -0.31 -23.35
C LEU A 74 0.82 -0.48 -24.67
N PHE A 75 1.47 0.57 -25.18
CA PHE A 75 2.24 0.53 -26.43
C PHE A 75 3.65 -0.02 -26.26
N ILE A 76 4.24 0.06 -25.06
CA ILE A 76 5.59 -0.44 -24.76
C ILE A 76 5.61 -1.94 -24.41
N TRP A 77 4.43 -2.54 -24.21
CA TRP A 77 4.25 -3.97 -23.96
C TRP A 77 4.28 -4.76 -25.27
#